data_AF-A0A382CMP6-F1
#
_entry.id   AF-A0A382CMP6-F1
#
_cell.length_a   1.000
_cell.length_b   1.000
_cell.length_c   1.000
_cell.angle_alpha   90.00
_cell.angle_beta   90.00
_cell.angle_gamma   90.00
#
_symmetry.space_group_name_H-M   'P 1'
#
loop_
_entity.id
_entity.type
_entity.pdbx_description
1 polymer ?
#
loop_
_entity_poly.entity_id
_entity_poly.type
_entity_poly.pdbx_seq_one_letter_code
_entity_poly.pdbx_strand_id
1 'polypeptide(L)'
;DRVHPDLFSRIGFPKPEEIVKSDNGFFNVSLPEVIPEILSDLNLRSLDREMPECFRYVRHILSSKHNVHLRLNNGDPYLMEFTKGSGFVYYITSLMDLNWSDLPVRGLLVPLMYKLLILAGTDEVNTSPVIVGAQKWISLDQDIIRNQWEVESPSGKKELIVPDFNREGITISRTSELGTYNVLLEDELYTSFSTQLHPDEALYNKIKEADIKKYFSAGKYKWINLKSDFKQDFMELRQGKSLWKTFLLLACIFLLIETCLGRPMPQHLKRVNDGD
;
A
#
# COMPACT_ATOMS: atom_id res chain seq x y z
N ASP A 1 44.75 18.30 10.54
CA ASP A 1 43.67 19.07 11.20
C ASP A 1 43.16 20.27 10.41
N ARG A 2 42.64 20.06 9.18
CA ARG A 2 41.97 21.13 8.42
C ARG A 2 40.68 20.60 7.80
N VAL A 3 39.77 20.15 8.65
CA VAL A 3 38.37 19.95 8.24
C VAL A 3 37.63 21.21 8.67
N HIS A 4 36.99 21.89 7.72
CA HIS A 4 36.16 23.06 8.03
C HIS A 4 35.10 22.64 9.06
N PRO A 5 34.85 23.41 10.14
CA PRO A 5 33.96 23.00 11.23
C PRO A 5 32.54 22.66 10.75
N ASP A 6 32.09 23.31 9.68
CA ASP A 6 30.80 23.07 9.04
C ASP A 6 30.81 22.06 7.88
N LEU A 7 31.89 21.29 7.67
CA LEU A 7 31.95 20.36 6.54
C LEU A 7 30.78 19.37 6.62
N PHE A 8 30.65 18.67 7.75
CA PHE A 8 29.65 17.63 7.95
C PHE A 8 28.22 18.15 7.84
N SER A 9 27.95 19.36 8.36
CA SER A 9 26.63 19.98 8.24
C SER A 9 26.29 20.38 6.80
N ARG A 10 27.26 20.86 6.02
CA ARG A 10 27.07 21.21 4.60
C ARG A 10 26.83 19.98 3.74
N ILE A 11 27.58 18.90 3.94
CA ILE A 11 27.41 17.67 3.16
C ILE A 11 26.28 16.77 3.67
N GLY A 12 25.66 17.12 4.81
CA GLY A 12 24.59 16.32 5.42
C GLY A 12 25.07 15.00 6.02
N PHE A 13 26.38 14.84 6.21
CA PHE A 13 26.99 13.64 6.77
C PHE A 13 26.93 13.69 8.31
N PRO A 14 26.67 12.56 8.98
CA PRO A 14 26.62 12.51 10.45
C PRO A 14 27.94 12.95 11.10
N LYS A 15 27.88 13.86 12.07
CA LYS A 15 29.09 14.40 12.69
C LYS A 15 29.77 13.32 13.53
N PRO A 16 31.03 12.92 13.23
CA PRO A 16 31.76 11.96 14.05
C PRO A 16 32.07 12.56 15.42
N GLU A 17 31.89 11.76 16.47
CA GLU A 17 32.16 12.13 17.85
C GLU A 17 33.45 11.48 18.33
N GLU A 18 33.50 10.14 18.36
CA GLU A 18 34.65 9.38 18.82
C GLU A 18 34.72 7.99 18.17
N ILE A 19 35.89 7.34 18.28
CA ILE A 19 36.04 5.92 17.93
C ILE A 19 35.80 5.11 19.19
N VAL A 20 34.80 4.24 19.14
CA VAL A 20 34.46 3.33 20.23
C VAL A 20 35.06 1.96 19.94
N LYS A 21 35.70 1.36 20.95
CA LYS A 21 36.28 0.03 20.88
C LYS A 21 35.69 -0.84 21.98
N SER A 22 35.43 -2.10 21.68
CA SER A 22 35.07 -3.08 22.68
C SER A 22 36.30 -3.51 23.47
N ASP A 23 36.27 -3.36 24.79
CA ASP A 23 37.38 -3.75 25.66
C ASP A 23 37.51 -5.28 25.78
N ASN A 24 36.38 -5.97 26.02
CA ASN A 24 36.29 -7.42 26.10
C ASN A 24 35.04 -7.93 25.36
N GLY A 25 35.21 -8.34 24.10
CA GLY A 25 34.15 -8.94 23.28
C GLY A 25 33.82 -8.10 22.04
N PHE A 26 32.53 -7.99 21.73
CA PHE A 26 32.02 -7.34 20.52
C PHE A 26 30.64 -6.72 20.78
N PHE A 27 30.29 -5.74 19.95
CA PHE A 27 28.95 -5.20 19.84
C PHE A 27 28.18 -6.00 18.80
N ASN A 28 27.03 -6.53 19.20
CA ASN A 28 26.12 -7.22 18.28
C ASN A 28 25.29 -6.23 17.51
N VAL A 29 25.13 -6.46 16.21
CA VAL A 29 24.13 -5.76 15.40
C VAL A 29 22.77 -6.43 15.62
N SER A 30 21.82 -5.69 16.19
CA SER A 30 20.48 -6.18 16.47
C SER A 30 19.54 -5.96 15.28
N LEU A 31 18.76 -6.99 14.96
CA LEU A 31 17.64 -6.83 14.03
C LEU A 31 16.51 -6.04 14.69
N PRO A 32 15.94 -5.03 14.01
CA PRO A 32 14.77 -4.32 14.48
C PRO A 32 13.51 -5.19 14.40
N GLU A 33 12.47 -4.84 15.17
CA GLU A 33 11.17 -5.53 15.13
C GLU A 33 10.51 -5.48 13.75
N VAL A 34 10.65 -4.33 13.06
CA VAL A 34 10.21 -4.15 11.68
C VAL A 34 11.44 -4.18 10.79
N ILE A 35 11.54 -5.22 9.96
CA ILE A 35 12.66 -5.39 9.03
C ILE A 35 12.61 -4.25 8.00
N PRO A 36 13.67 -3.43 7.89
CA PRO A 36 13.72 -2.37 6.89
C PRO A 36 13.78 -2.96 5.48
N GLU A 37 13.28 -2.23 4.50
CA GLU A 37 13.27 -2.67 3.11
C GLU A 37 14.66 -3.03 2.60
N ILE A 38 15.71 -2.31 3.03
CA ILE A 38 17.12 -2.64 2.71
C ILE A 38 17.53 -4.07 3.11
N LEU A 39 16.84 -4.70 4.06
CA LEU A 39 17.12 -6.05 4.56
C LEU A 39 16.07 -7.07 4.11
N SER A 40 15.02 -6.67 3.39
CA SER A 40 14.06 -7.60 2.80
C SER A 40 14.71 -8.38 1.65
N ASP A 41 14.22 -9.58 1.35
CA ASP A 41 14.53 -10.33 0.12
C ASP A 41 16.02 -10.59 -0.16
N LEU A 42 16.87 -10.58 0.88
CA LEU A 42 18.32 -10.84 0.75
C LEU A 42 18.66 -12.31 0.43
N ASN A 43 17.66 -13.19 0.22
CA ASN A 43 17.82 -14.62 -0.06
C ASN A 43 18.75 -15.36 0.93
N LEU A 44 18.76 -14.95 2.20
CA LEU A 44 19.54 -15.59 3.26
C LEU A 44 18.71 -16.67 3.97
N ARG A 45 19.37 -17.75 4.38
CA ARG A 45 18.73 -18.85 5.12
C ARG A 45 18.23 -18.42 6.50
N SER A 46 18.98 -17.55 7.16
CA SER A 46 18.68 -17.01 8.50
C SER A 46 19.38 -15.67 8.67
N LEU A 47 18.64 -14.57 8.50
CA LEU A 47 19.18 -13.21 8.56
C LEU A 47 19.78 -12.89 9.94
N ASP A 48 19.18 -13.41 11.02
CA ASP A 48 19.60 -13.26 12.41
C ASP A 48 21.01 -13.82 12.67
N ARG A 49 21.38 -14.93 12.02
CA ARG A 49 22.68 -15.58 12.23
C ARG A 49 23.82 -14.95 11.42
N GLU A 50 23.45 -14.19 10.40
CA GLU A 50 24.40 -13.54 9.49
C GLU A 50 24.66 -12.08 9.89
N MET A 51 24.03 -11.60 10.97
CA MET A 51 24.35 -10.27 11.54
C MET A 51 25.82 -10.23 11.98
N PRO A 52 26.54 -9.16 11.64
CA PRO A 52 27.95 -9.06 11.97
C PRO A 52 28.17 -8.68 13.44
N GLU A 53 29.35 -9.06 13.91
CA GLU A 53 29.93 -8.62 15.16
C GLU A 53 30.84 -7.42 14.87
N CYS A 54 30.73 -6.40 15.72
CA CYS A 54 31.46 -5.16 15.59
C CYS A 54 32.41 -4.98 16.79
N PHE A 55 33.70 -4.88 16.52
CA PHE A 55 34.74 -4.67 17.53
C PHE A 55 35.08 -3.20 17.72
N ARG A 56 34.98 -2.41 16.65
CA ARG A 56 35.23 -0.96 16.62
C ARG A 56 34.28 -0.26 15.66
N TYR A 57 33.85 0.94 16.00
CA TYR A 57 33.04 1.79 15.13
C TYR A 57 33.25 3.26 15.47
N VAL A 58 32.83 4.14 14.57
CA VAL A 58 32.80 5.58 14.82
C VAL A 58 31.41 5.94 15.35
N ARG A 59 31.34 6.51 16.56
CA ARG A 59 30.08 7.06 17.08
C ARG A 59 29.82 8.39 16.38
N HIS A 60 28.56 8.62 16.01
CA HIS A 60 28.13 9.86 15.40
C HIS A 60 26.96 10.51 16.11
N ILE A 61 26.93 11.84 16.06
CA ILE A 61 25.77 12.63 16.47
C ILE A 61 24.78 12.66 15.31
N LEU A 62 23.58 12.12 15.57
CA LEU A 62 22.51 12.00 14.59
C LEU A 62 21.66 13.28 14.53
N SER A 63 20.99 13.47 13.39
CA SER A 63 19.99 14.51 13.17
C SER A 63 18.70 13.86 12.67
N SER A 64 17.60 14.61 12.61
CA SER A 64 16.32 14.12 12.06
C SER A 64 16.38 13.76 10.57
N LYS A 65 17.47 14.09 9.87
CA LYS A 65 17.68 13.77 8.46
C LYS A 65 18.35 12.40 8.24
N HIS A 66 18.81 11.75 9.31
CA HIS A 66 19.47 10.45 9.21
C HIS A 66 18.48 9.37 9.62
N ASN A 67 18.22 8.44 8.71
CA ASN A 67 17.43 7.24 8.99
C ASN A 67 18.38 6.11 9.44
N VAL A 68 18.06 5.43 10.54
CA VAL A 68 18.92 4.36 11.08
C VAL A 68 18.24 3.01 10.83
N HIS A 69 18.87 2.17 10.03
CA HIS A 69 18.36 0.86 9.63
C HIS A 69 18.78 -0.25 10.59
N LEU A 70 20.03 -0.22 11.04
CA LEU A 70 20.57 -1.18 12.01
C LEU A 70 21.25 -0.46 13.16
N ARG A 71 21.10 -1.03 14.35
CA ARG A 71 21.72 -0.54 15.58
C ARG A 71 22.57 -1.61 16.22
N LEU A 72 23.58 -1.16 16.94
CA LEU A 72 24.32 -1.98 17.88
C LEU A 72 23.48 -2.21 19.14
N ASN A 73 23.81 -3.25 19.89
CA ASN A 73 23.17 -3.62 21.15
C ASN A 73 23.22 -2.53 22.24
N ASN A 74 24.11 -1.55 22.12
CA ASN A 74 24.19 -0.37 22.99
C ASN A 74 23.35 0.83 22.49
N GLY A 75 22.63 0.67 21.37
CA GLY A 75 21.76 1.69 20.77
C GLY A 75 22.42 2.56 19.70
N ASP A 76 23.75 2.51 19.58
CA ASP A 76 24.48 3.30 18.58
C ASP A 76 24.15 2.85 17.14
N PRO A 77 24.14 3.77 16.17
CA PRO A 77 23.83 3.43 14.78
C PRO A 77 24.94 2.56 14.18
N TYR A 78 24.55 1.51 13.45
CA TYR A 78 25.46 0.66 12.69
C TYR A 78 25.36 0.91 11.18
N LEU A 79 24.15 0.80 10.63
CA LEU A 79 23.84 1.11 9.23
C LEU A 79 22.79 2.21 9.20
N MET A 80 23.08 3.25 8.43
CA MET A 80 22.24 4.43 8.34
C MET A 80 22.22 5.00 6.92
N GLU A 81 21.16 5.72 6.64
CA GLU A 81 20.85 6.33 5.35
C GLU A 81 20.59 7.82 5.53
N PHE A 82 21.08 8.61 4.58
CA PHE A 82 20.74 10.02 4.46
C PHE A 82 20.84 10.45 3.00
N THR A 83 20.12 11.51 2.66
CA THR A 83 20.10 12.06 1.31
C THR A 83 20.99 13.27 1.19
N LYS A 84 21.61 13.41 0.02
CA LYS A 84 22.32 14.63 -0.37
C LYS A 84 21.96 14.96 -1.81
N GLY A 85 21.13 15.99 -1.99
CA GLY A 85 20.49 16.27 -3.28
C GLY A 85 19.59 15.11 -3.70
N SER A 86 19.76 14.64 -4.93
CA SER A 86 19.08 13.48 -5.51
C SER A 86 19.62 12.12 -5.03
N GLY A 87 20.83 12.08 -4.46
CA GLY A 87 21.52 10.83 -4.13
C GLY A 87 21.25 10.30 -2.72
N PHE A 88 21.24 8.97 -2.60
CA PHE A 88 21.20 8.24 -1.34
C PHE A 88 22.61 7.87 -0.90
N VAL A 89 22.92 8.11 0.37
CA VAL A 89 24.17 7.66 0.98
C VAL A 89 23.84 6.67 2.07
N TYR A 90 24.31 5.44 1.89
CA TYR A 90 24.30 4.42 2.91
C TYR A 90 25.66 4.38 3.58
N TYR A 91 25.65 4.44 4.91
CA TYR A 91 26.84 4.53 5.72
C TYR A 91 26.86 3.47 6.81
N ILE A 92 27.94 2.68 6.82
CA ILE A 92 28.25 1.73 7.88
C ILE A 92 29.27 2.38 8.81
N THR A 93 28.96 2.44 10.11
CA THR A 93 29.79 3.16 11.10
C THR A 93 31.08 2.42 11.48
N SER A 94 31.19 1.14 11.10
CA SER A 94 32.39 0.32 11.25
C SER A 94 33.11 0.14 9.92
N LEU A 95 34.43 -0.01 9.96
CA LEU A 95 35.22 -0.33 8.77
C LEU A 95 35.03 -1.80 8.38
N MET A 96 35.06 -2.07 7.08
CA MET A 96 35.10 -3.43 6.51
C MET A 96 36.51 -4.05 6.66
N ASP A 97 37.00 -4.08 7.88
CA ASP A 97 38.29 -4.65 8.27
C ASP A 97 38.06 -5.59 9.46
N LEU A 98 38.73 -6.74 9.48
CA LEU A 98 38.52 -7.76 10.52
C LEU A 98 38.90 -7.29 11.93
N ASN A 99 39.68 -6.21 12.06
CA ASN A 99 39.95 -5.62 13.36
C ASN A 99 38.85 -4.63 13.80
N TRP A 100 37.85 -4.36 12.97
CA TRP A 100 36.74 -3.44 13.21
C TRP A 100 35.39 -4.15 13.20
N SER A 101 35.14 -5.02 12.22
CA SER A 101 33.94 -5.85 12.14
C SER A 101 34.22 -7.11 11.35
N ASP A 102 33.53 -8.19 11.67
CA ASP A 102 33.57 -9.42 10.90
C ASP A 102 32.62 -9.43 9.69
N LEU A 103 31.89 -8.34 9.43
CA LEU A 103 31.02 -8.20 8.25
C LEU A 103 31.67 -8.67 6.94
N PRO A 104 32.98 -8.40 6.66
CA PRO A 104 33.63 -8.87 5.44
C PRO A 104 33.60 -10.38 5.21
N VAL A 105 33.44 -11.19 6.27
CA VAL A 105 33.42 -12.66 6.21
C VAL A 105 32.04 -13.25 6.48
N ARG A 106 31.02 -12.42 6.75
CA ARG A 106 29.62 -12.86 6.94
C ARG A 106 28.93 -13.03 5.58
N GLY A 107 28.03 -14.00 5.47
CA GLY A 107 27.27 -14.26 4.25
C GLY A 107 26.34 -13.10 3.84
N LEU A 108 26.01 -12.22 4.79
CA LEU A 108 25.20 -11.01 4.59
C LEU A 108 25.84 -9.99 3.64
N LEU A 109 27.18 -9.89 3.60
CA LEU A 109 27.86 -8.79 2.90
C LEU A 109 27.47 -8.72 1.42
N VAL A 110 27.53 -9.84 0.70
CA VAL A 110 27.32 -9.85 -0.75
C VAL A 110 25.89 -9.45 -1.13
N PRO A 111 24.83 -10.07 -0.56
CA PRO A 111 23.47 -9.64 -0.83
C PRO A 111 23.18 -8.20 -0.41
N LEU A 112 23.70 -7.77 0.75
CA LEU A 112 23.52 -6.40 1.23
C LEU A 112 24.16 -5.39 0.29
N MET A 113 25.41 -5.63 -0.14
CA MET A 113 26.11 -4.76 -1.08
C MET A 113 25.41 -4.71 -2.44
N TYR A 114 24.93 -5.84 -2.95
CA TYR A 114 24.15 -5.89 -4.18
C TYR A 114 22.87 -5.06 -4.07
N LYS A 115 22.13 -5.21 -2.97
CA LYS A 115 20.91 -4.44 -2.72
C LYS A 115 21.19 -2.95 -2.58
N LEU A 116 22.23 -2.59 -1.84
CA LEU A 116 22.71 -1.20 -1.72
C LEU A 116 23.09 -0.60 -3.08
N LEU A 117 23.75 -1.37 -3.95
CA LEU A 117 24.11 -0.92 -5.29
C LEU A 117 22.89 -0.74 -6.19
N ILE A 118 21.87 -1.59 -6.08
CA ILE A 118 20.61 -1.37 -6.80
C ILE A 118 19.92 -0.12 -6.27
N LEU A 119 19.74 -0.01 -4.95
CA LEU A 119 19.05 1.13 -4.33
C LEU A 119 19.77 2.46 -4.59
N ALA A 120 21.10 2.46 -4.62
CA ALA A 120 21.88 3.66 -4.91
C ALA A 120 22.10 3.91 -6.42
N GLY A 121 22.11 2.85 -7.24
CA GLY A 121 22.44 2.90 -8.66
C GLY A 121 21.24 2.96 -9.59
N THR A 122 20.04 2.67 -9.09
CA THR A 122 18.78 2.91 -9.79
C THR A 122 18.08 4.10 -9.15
N ASP A 123 17.43 4.91 -9.98
CA ASP A 123 16.61 6.02 -9.52
C ASP A 123 15.27 5.48 -8.97
N GLU A 124 15.32 4.58 -7.99
CA GLU A 124 14.14 3.97 -7.37
C GLU A 124 13.25 5.04 -6.76
N VAL A 125 13.81 6.14 -6.25
CA VAL A 125 12.98 7.19 -5.69
C VAL A 125 12.15 7.88 -6.75
N ASN A 126 12.68 8.15 -7.94
CA ASN A 126 11.84 8.72 -8.99
C ASN A 126 10.94 7.67 -9.64
N THR A 127 11.42 6.44 -9.84
CA THR A 127 10.68 5.37 -10.55
C THR A 127 9.72 4.57 -9.67
N SER A 128 9.84 4.66 -8.35
CA SER A 128 9.00 3.90 -7.41
C SER A 128 7.51 4.21 -7.60
N PRO A 129 6.66 3.20 -7.46
CA PRO A 129 5.24 3.42 -7.60
C PRO A 129 4.68 4.26 -6.45
N VAL A 130 3.55 4.92 -6.70
CA VAL A 130 2.81 5.69 -5.70
C VAL A 130 1.36 5.24 -5.64
N ILE A 131 0.73 5.30 -4.48
CA ILE A 131 -0.71 5.03 -4.38
C ILE A 131 -1.49 6.11 -5.13
N VAL A 132 -2.54 5.73 -5.86
CA VAL A 132 -3.43 6.69 -6.54
C VAL A 132 -3.90 7.76 -5.59
N GLY A 133 -3.79 9.02 -6.02
CA GLY A 133 -4.18 10.20 -5.25
C GLY A 133 -3.14 10.66 -4.22
N ALA A 134 -2.06 9.91 -3.98
CA ALA A 134 -0.97 10.35 -3.13
C ALA A 134 0.06 11.19 -3.90
N GLN A 135 0.73 12.09 -3.19
CA GLN A 135 1.75 12.95 -3.77
C GLN A 135 3.01 12.13 -4.12
N LYS A 136 3.57 12.38 -5.31
CA LYS A 136 4.87 11.84 -5.71
C LYS A 136 5.93 12.93 -5.68
N TRP A 137 7.06 12.64 -5.04
CA TRP A 137 8.28 13.46 -5.11
C TRP A 137 9.21 12.88 -6.17
N ILE A 138 9.80 13.73 -6.99
CA ILE A 138 10.86 13.39 -7.94
C ILE A 138 12.06 14.26 -7.59
N SER A 139 13.16 13.62 -7.24
CA SER A 139 14.45 14.25 -6.97
C SER A 139 15.12 14.64 -8.28
N LEU A 140 15.72 15.83 -8.32
CA LEU A 140 16.38 16.38 -9.51
C LEU A 140 17.82 16.77 -9.18
N ASP A 141 18.68 16.70 -10.18
CA ASP A 141 20.04 17.24 -10.05
C ASP A 141 20.04 18.77 -10.15
N GLN A 142 20.97 19.42 -9.43
CA GLN A 142 21.07 20.88 -9.37
C GLN A 142 21.24 21.54 -10.74
N ASP A 143 21.84 20.84 -11.69
CA ASP A 143 22.17 21.38 -13.02
C ASP A 143 20.93 21.51 -13.92
N ILE A 144 19.93 20.65 -13.73
CA ILE A 144 18.72 20.56 -14.57
C ILE A 144 17.47 21.15 -13.90
N ILE A 145 17.56 21.50 -12.61
CA ILE A 145 16.40 21.99 -11.84
C ILE A 145 15.78 23.26 -12.38
N ARG A 146 16.56 24.11 -13.08
CA ARG A 146 16.10 25.40 -13.60
C ARG A 146 15.31 25.29 -14.91
N ASN A 147 15.30 24.11 -15.52
CA ASN A 147 14.65 23.89 -16.79
C ASN A 147 13.14 23.74 -16.63
N GLN A 148 12.42 23.68 -17.75
CA GLN A 148 10.98 23.48 -17.77
C GLN A 148 10.64 22.00 -17.58
N TRP A 149 9.80 21.73 -16.59
CA TRP A 149 9.35 20.39 -16.22
C TRP A 149 7.88 20.21 -16.53
N GLU A 150 7.55 19.10 -17.17
CA GLU A 150 6.18 18.70 -17.49
C GLU A 150 5.91 17.29 -17.00
N VAL A 151 4.66 17.03 -16.62
CA VAL A 151 4.19 15.70 -16.27
C VAL A 151 3.04 15.33 -17.18
N GLU A 152 3.18 14.20 -17.86
CA GLU A 152 2.15 13.59 -18.68
C GLU A 152 1.42 12.51 -17.87
N SER A 153 0.09 12.64 -17.77
CA SER A 153 -0.77 11.65 -17.13
C SER A 153 -1.00 10.41 -18.02
N PRO A 154 -1.49 9.29 -17.45
CA PRO A 154 -1.89 8.12 -18.24
C PRO A 154 -2.91 8.42 -19.34
N SER A 155 -3.77 9.42 -19.16
CA SER A 155 -4.71 9.91 -20.18
C SER A 155 -4.07 10.77 -21.28
N GLY A 156 -2.77 11.06 -21.20
CA GLY A 156 -2.03 11.91 -22.16
C GLY A 156 -2.14 13.41 -21.88
N LYS A 157 -2.65 13.81 -20.71
CA LYS A 157 -2.73 15.22 -20.33
C LYS A 157 -1.38 15.67 -19.78
N LYS A 158 -0.79 16.70 -20.39
CA LYS A 158 0.43 17.36 -19.91
C LYS A 158 0.10 18.50 -18.94
N GLU A 159 0.86 18.60 -17.86
CA GLU A 159 0.78 19.67 -16.87
C GLU A 159 2.19 20.19 -16.54
N LEU A 160 2.36 21.50 -16.52
CA LEU A 160 3.63 22.16 -16.15
C LEU A 160 3.81 22.11 -14.63
N ILE A 161 4.99 21.70 -14.17
CA ILE A 161 5.33 21.61 -12.76
C ILE A 161 6.44 22.60 -12.43
N VAL A 162 6.29 23.28 -11.29
CA VAL A 162 7.29 24.22 -10.77
C VAL A 162 8.24 23.48 -9.83
N PRO A 163 9.56 23.50 -10.07
CA PRO A 163 10.56 22.91 -9.18
C PRO A 163 10.68 23.63 -7.83
N ASP A 164 10.94 22.85 -6.78
CA ASP A 164 11.36 23.35 -5.47
C ASP A 164 12.89 23.41 -5.42
N PHE A 165 13.43 24.62 -5.62
CA PHE A 165 14.87 24.88 -5.61
C PHE A 165 15.55 24.60 -4.26
N ASN A 166 14.83 24.64 -3.14
CA ASN A 166 15.42 24.41 -1.82
C ASN A 166 15.58 22.91 -1.53
N ARG A 167 14.66 22.10 -2.04
CA ARG A 167 14.64 20.65 -1.85
C ARG A 167 15.22 19.87 -3.03
N GLU A 168 15.61 20.57 -4.08
CA GLU A 168 16.22 20.00 -5.28
C GLU A 168 15.32 18.96 -5.97
N GLY A 169 14.07 19.32 -6.26
CA GLY A 169 13.17 18.40 -6.96
C GLY A 169 11.79 18.96 -7.27
N ILE A 170 10.91 18.12 -7.80
CA ILE A 170 9.52 18.47 -8.15
C ILE A 170 8.53 17.63 -7.35
N THR A 171 7.39 18.27 -7.04
CA THR A 171 6.26 17.64 -6.37
C THR A 171 5.11 17.47 -7.34
N ILE A 172 4.62 16.25 -7.49
CA ILE A 172 3.44 15.91 -8.29
C ILE A 172 2.29 15.63 -7.34
N SER A 173 1.41 16.61 -7.16
CA SER A 173 0.33 16.54 -6.17
C SER A 173 -0.89 15.73 -6.63
N ARG A 174 -1.06 15.51 -7.95
CA ARG A 174 -2.27 14.91 -8.54
C ARG A 174 -1.94 13.65 -9.33
N THR A 175 -2.02 12.51 -8.67
CA THR A 175 -1.85 11.17 -9.27
C THR A 175 -3.18 10.42 -9.30
N SER A 176 -4.24 11.08 -9.76
CA SER A 176 -5.63 10.59 -9.65
C SER A 176 -6.00 9.47 -10.63
N GLU A 177 -5.19 9.27 -11.68
CA GLU A 177 -5.41 8.23 -12.68
C GLU A 177 -4.50 7.04 -12.43
N LEU A 178 -5.03 5.84 -12.72
CA LEU A 178 -4.25 4.61 -12.74
C LEU A 178 -3.48 4.49 -14.05
N GLY A 179 -2.16 4.34 -13.95
CA GLY A 179 -1.28 4.02 -15.06
C GLY A 179 0.14 4.51 -14.84
N THR A 180 0.84 4.76 -15.93
CA THR A 180 2.20 5.32 -15.93
C THR A 180 2.13 6.82 -16.16
N TYR A 181 2.81 7.58 -15.31
CA TYR A 181 3.05 9.00 -15.48
C TYR A 181 4.47 9.18 -16.02
N ASN A 182 4.61 10.03 -17.03
CA ASN A 182 5.91 10.39 -17.58
C ASN A 182 6.28 11.80 -17.12
N VAL A 183 7.50 11.95 -16.62
CA VAL A 183 8.09 13.25 -16.28
C VAL A 183 9.03 13.63 -17.41
N LEU A 184 8.76 14.79 -17.99
CA LEU A 184 9.44 15.31 -19.16
C LEU A 184 10.28 16.53 -18.78
N LEU A 185 11.47 16.60 -19.35
CA LEU A 185 12.39 17.72 -19.30
C LEU A 185 12.48 18.30 -20.71
N GLU A 186 11.94 19.50 -20.94
CA GLU A 186 11.95 20.12 -22.28
C GLU A 186 11.44 19.18 -23.39
N ASP A 187 10.31 18.50 -23.13
CA ASP A 187 9.68 17.46 -23.98
C ASP A 187 10.43 16.13 -24.12
N GLU A 188 11.64 15.98 -23.57
CA GLU A 188 12.36 14.71 -23.52
C GLU A 188 12.01 13.91 -22.26
N LEU A 189 11.96 12.58 -22.37
CA LEU A 189 11.63 11.72 -21.23
C LEU A 189 12.77 11.71 -20.21
N TYR A 190 12.50 12.20 -18.99
CA TYR A 190 13.44 12.15 -17.88
C TYR A 190 13.26 10.88 -17.05
N THR A 191 12.04 10.64 -16.56
CA THR A 191 11.72 9.46 -15.75
C THR A 191 10.24 9.15 -15.80
N SER A 192 9.85 7.95 -15.38
CA SER A 192 8.46 7.53 -15.33
C SER A 192 8.20 6.77 -14.03
N PHE A 193 7.00 6.92 -13.50
CA PHE A 193 6.54 6.16 -12.34
C PHE A 193 5.13 5.63 -12.56
N SER A 194 4.79 4.55 -11.86
CA SER A 194 3.46 3.95 -11.94
C SER A 194 2.61 4.28 -10.73
N THR A 195 1.31 4.40 -10.91
CA THR A 195 0.37 4.47 -9.78
C THR A 195 -0.20 3.09 -9.47
N GLN A 196 -0.36 2.80 -8.19
CA GLN A 196 -0.96 1.55 -7.69
C GLN A 196 -2.28 1.82 -6.97
N LEU A 197 -3.21 0.88 -7.09
CA LEU A 197 -4.43 0.87 -6.27
C LEU A 197 -4.07 0.70 -4.80
N HIS A 198 -4.83 1.33 -3.92
CA HIS A 198 -4.71 1.10 -2.48
C HIS A 198 -4.99 -0.39 -2.18
N PRO A 199 -4.21 -1.07 -1.31
CA PRO A 199 -4.42 -2.48 -1.00
C PRO A 199 -5.85 -2.81 -0.55
N ASP A 200 -6.51 -1.88 0.16
CA ASP A 200 -7.90 -2.04 0.64
C ASP A 200 -8.95 -1.91 -0.47
N GLU A 201 -8.63 -1.26 -1.59
CA GLU A 201 -9.53 -1.17 -2.75
C GLU A 201 -9.43 -2.40 -3.65
N ALA A 202 -8.49 -3.28 -3.35
CA ALA A 202 -8.14 -4.34 -4.25
C ALA A 202 -9.20 -5.46 -4.28
N LEU A 203 -9.51 -5.92 -5.48
CA LEU A 203 -10.68 -6.76 -5.77
C LEU A 203 -10.59 -8.20 -5.21
N TYR A 204 -9.47 -8.57 -4.58
CA TYR A 204 -9.24 -9.90 -4.02
C TYR A 204 -9.88 -10.09 -2.64
N ASN A 205 -9.99 -9.03 -1.83
CA ASN A 205 -10.61 -9.08 -0.49
C ASN A 205 -12.09 -8.70 -0.52
N LYS A 206 -12.85 -9.30 -1.44
CA LYS A 206 -14.30 -9.08 -1.47
C LYS A 206 -14.98 -9.84 -0.34
N ILE A 207 -15.73 -9.10 0.48
CA ILE A 207 -16.67 -9.66 1.45
C ILE A 207 -17.63 -10.58 0.68
N LYS A 208 -17.78 -11.82 1.15
CA LYS A 208 -18.77 -12.76 0.61
C LYS A 208 -20.04 -12.72 1.45
N GLU A 209 -21.16 -13.14 0.88
CA GLU A 209 -22.44 -13.23 1.60
C GLU A 209 -22.31 -14.08 2.88
N ALA A 210 -21.50 -15.14 2.85
CA ALA A 210 -21.22 -16.01 3.98
C ALA A 210 -20.52 -15.29 5.16
N ASP A 211 -19.75 -14.24 4.87
CA ASP A 211 -19.08 -13.44 5.91
C ASP A 211 -20.07 -12.48 6.57
N ILE A 212 -21.01 -11.92 5.80
CA ILE A 212 -22.10 -11.09 6.34
C ILE A 212 -23.05 -11.90 7.25
N LYS A 213 -23.31 -13.17 6.91
CA LYS A 213 -24.13 -14.09 7.73
C LYS A 213 -23.64 -14.25 9.16
N LYS A 214 -22.34 -14.07 9.42
CA LYS A 214 -21.73 -14.20 10.76
C LYS A 214 -22.03 -13.01 11.66
N TYR A 215 -22.19 -11.82 11.07
CA TYR A 215 -22.38 -10.57 11.81
C TYR A 215 -23.83 -10.09 11.83
N PHE A 216 -24.63 -10.44 10.83
CA PHE A 216 -26.02 -10.01 10.72
C PHE A 216 -26.98 -11.18 10.75
N SER A 217 -27.99 -11.11 11.64
CA SER A 217 -29.07 -12.10 11.73
C SER A 217 -29.91 -12.11 10.44
N ALA A 218 -30.36 -13.31 10.04
CA ALA A 218 -31.25 -13.49 8.90
C ALA A 218 -32.48 -12.58 9.02
N GLY A 219 -32.72 -11.73 8.01
CA GLY A 219 -33.84 -10.79 7.95
C GLY A 219 -33.47 -9.31 8.13
N LYS A 220 -32.24 -8.97 8.58
CA LYS A 220 -31.78 -7.58 8.70
C LYS A 220 -31.01 -7.06 7.49
N TYR A 221 -30.70 -7.91 6.52
CA TYR A 221 -29.99 -7.54 5.30
C TYR A 221 -30.51 -8.35 4.11
N LYS A 222 -30.41 -7.78 2.91
CA LYS A 222 -30.66 -8.45 1.62
C LYS A 222 -29.39 -8.31 0.79
N TRP A 223 -28.81 -9.43 0.39
CA TRP A 223 -27.65 -9.44 -0.50
C TRP A 223 -28.11 -9.16 -1.94
N ILE A 224 -27.50 -8.19 -2.60
CA ILE A 224 -27.84 -7.77 -3.96
C ILE A 224 -26.66 -8.10 -4.87
N ASN A 225 -26.91 -8.79 -5.97
CA ASN A 225 -25.90 -9.11 -6.97
C ASN A 225 -25.88 -8.02 -8.04
N LEU A 226 -24.70 -7.60 -8.51
CA LEU A 226 -24.56 -6.60 -9.58
C LEU A 226 -25.28 -7.00 -10.89
N LYS A 227 -25.57 -8.30 -11.07
CA LYS A 227 -26.28 -8.82 -12.24
C LYS A 227 -27.81 -8.82 -12.10
N SER A 228 -28.37 -8.58 -10.92
CA SER A 228 -29.83 -8.48 -10.76
C SER A 228 -30.31 -7.05 -11.03
N ASP A 229 -31.59 -6.91 -11.40
CA ASP A 229 -32.20 -5.59 -11.58
C ASP A 229 -32.34 -4.91 -10.21
N PHE A 230 -31.32 -4.10 -9.88
CA PHE A 230 -31.25 -3.33 -8.64
C PHE A 230 -32.53 -2.54 -8.38
N LYS A 231 -33.14 -1.98 -9.44
CA LYS A 231 -34.34 -1.15 -9.30
C LYS A 231 -35.51 -1.99 -8.80
N GLN A 232 -35.70 -3.18 -9.34
CA GLN A 232 -36.77 -4.08 -8.93
C GLN A 232 -36.53 -4.61 -7.51
N ASP A 233 -35.30 -5.05 -7.20
CA ASP A 233 -34.93 -5.53 -5.87
C ASP A 233 -35.10 -4.48 -4.78
N PHE A 234 -34.79 -3.21 -5.08
CA PHE A 234 -34.97 -2.06 -4.20
C PHE A 234 -36.44 -1.69 -4.01
N MET A 235 -37.25 -1.73 -5.08
CA MET A 235 -38.69 -1.47 -4.98
C MET A 235 -39.41 -2.54 -4.12
N GLU A 236 -39.05 -3.81 -4.26
CA GLU A 236 -39.60 -4.89 -3.42
C GLU A 236 -39.27 -4.72 -1.93
N LEU A 237 -38.09 -4.18 -1.60
CA LEU A 237 -37.70 -3.88 -0.22
C LEU A 237 -38.50 -2.71 0.37
N ARG A 238 -38.73 -1.65 -0.42
CA ARG A 238 -39.38 -0.42 0.09
C ARG A 238 -40.89 -0.51 0.14
N GLN A 239 -41.52 -1.17 -0.83
CA GLN A 239 -42.99 -1.21 -0.97
C GLN A 239 -43.57 -2.58 -0.61
N GLY A 240 -42.73 -3.58 -0.33
CA GLY A 240 -43.15 -4.95 -0.09
C GLY A 240 -43.54 -5.68 -1.38
N LYS A 241 -43.74 -7.01 -1.28
CA LYS A 241 -44.22 -7.80 -2.41
C LYS A 241 -45.72 -7.61 -2.59
N SER A 242 -46.12 -7.31 -3.81
CA SER A 242 -47.51 -7.17 -4.24
C SER A 242 -48.23 -8.53 -4.21
N LEU A 243 -48.84 -8.87 -3.06
CA LEU A 243 -49.57 -10.13 -2.82
C LEU A 243 -51.03 -10.13 -3.33
N TRP A 244 -51.52 -9.05 -3.93
CA TRP A 244 -52.93 -9.00 -4.36
C TRP A 244 -53.27 -10.06 -5.41
N LYS A 245 -52.33 -10.40 -6.31
CA LYS A 245 -52.52 -11.45 -7.32
C LYS A 245 -52.71 -12.83 -6.68
N THR A 246 -51.96 -13.13 -5.62
CA THR A 246 -52.10 -14.39 -4.88
C THR A 246 -53.43 -14.44 -4.14
N PHE A 247 -53.84 -13.35 -3.48
CA PHE A 247 -55.15 -13.29 -2.81
C PHE A 247 -56.32 -13.39 -3.79
N LEU A 248 -56.22 -12.77 -4.96
CA LEU A 248 -57.27 -12.82 -5.99
C LEU A 248 -57.42 -14.24 -6.55
N LEU A 249 -56.31 -14.92 -6.84
CA LEU A 249 -56.34 -16.31 -7.30
C LEU A 249 -56.95 -17.23 -6.24
N LEU A 250 -56.60 -17.03 -4.98
CA LEU A 250 -57.15 -17.80 -3.85
C LEU A 250 -58.65 -17.55 -3.67
N ALA A 251 -59.11 -16.31 -3.84
CA ALA A 251 -60.53 -15.95 -3.82
C ALA A 251 -61.30 -16.63 -4.97
N CYS A 252 -60.76 -16.64 -6.20
CA CYS A 252 -61.37 -17.36 -7.32
C CYS A 252 -61.49 -18.87 -7.04
N ILE A 253 -60.46 -19.49 -6.43
CA ILE A 253 -60.51 -20.91 -6.05
C ILE A 253 -61.63 -21.16 -5.03
N PHE A 254 -61.75 -20.31 -4.00
CA PHE A 254 -62.83 -20.45 -3.02
C PHE A 254 -64.22 -20.29 -3.64
N LEU A 255 -64.39 -19.36 -4.57
CA LEU A 255 -65.65 -19.15 -5.28
C LEU A 255 -66.06 -20.37 -6.11
N LEU A 256 -65.09 -21.02 -6.78
CA LEU A 256 -65.33 -22.27 -7.50
C LEU A 256 -65.69 -23.43 -6.58
N ILE A 257 -65.03 -23.53 -5.41
CA ILE A 257 -65.35 -24.53 -4.40
C ILE A 257 -66.76 -24.32 -3.85
N GLU A 258 -67.12 -23.09 -3.51
CA GLU A 258 -68.47 -22.73 -3.06
C GLU A 258 -69.52 -23.08 -4.12
N THR A 259 -69.24 -22.77 -5.39
CA THR A 259 -70.14 -23.11 -6.50
C THR A 259 -70.30 -24.62 -6.67
N CYS A 260 -69.27 -25.41 -6.39
CA CYS A 260 -69.33 -26.87 -6.46
C CYS A 260 -70.13 -27.47 -5.29
N LEU A 261 -69.90 -26.98 -4.07
CA LEU A 261 -70.59 -27.42 -2.84
C LEU A 261 -72.04 -26.92 -2.78
N GLY A 262 -72.32 -25.74 -3.34
CA GLY A 262 -73.64 -25.11 -3.39
C GLY A 262 -74.56 -25.66 -4.49
N ARG A 263 -74.13 -26.69 -5.25
CA ARG A 263 -75.03 -27.37 -6.19
C ARG A 263 -76.14 -28.08 -5.40
N PRO A 264 -77.42 -27.72 -5.59
CA PRO A 264 -78.51 -28.36 -4.88
C PRO A 264 -78.60 -29.84 -5.30
N MET A 265 -78.52 -30.76 -4.33
CA MET A 265 -78.84 -32.17 -4.57
C MET A 265 -80.32 -32.26 -4.99
N PRO A 266 -80.65 -32.81 -6.16
CA PRO A 266 -82.02 -32.83 -6.68
C PRO A 266 -82.99 -33.76 -5.89
N GLN A 267 -82.52 -34.43 -4.84
CA GLN A 267 -83.31 -35.39 -4.06
C GLN A 267 -84.28 -34.76 -3.04
N HIS A 268 -84.31 -33.42 -2.88
CA HIS A 268 -85.21 -32.72 -1.96
C HIS A 268 -86.16 -31.70 -2.65
N LEU A 269 -86.40 -31.84 -3.95
CA LEU A 269 -87.48 -31.12 -4.63
C LEU A 269 -88.81 -31.84 -4.35
N LYS A 270 -89.60 -31.32 -3.40
CA LYS A 270 -90.99 -31.72 -3.17
C LYS A 270 -91.77 -31.62 -4.49
N ARG A 271 -92.24 -32.76 -5.00
CA ARG A 271 -93.34 -32.77 -5.99
C ARG A 271 -94.62 -32.38 -5.25
N VAL A 272 -95.11 -31.18 -5.53
CA VAL A 272 -96.48 -30.78 -5.26
C VAL A 272 -97.16 -30.71 -6.63
N ASN A 273 -98.22 -31.50 -6.82
CA ASN A 273 -99.39 -31.10 -7.61
C ASN A 273 -100.55 -32.06 -7.29
N ASP A 274 -101.56 -31.47 -6.66
CA ASP A 274 -102.95 -31.93 -6.52
C ASP A 274 -103.77 -31.54 -7.77
N GLY A 275 -104.80 -32.34 -8.09
CA GLY A 275 -106.01 -32.00 -8.89
C GLY A 275 -105.80 -31.90 -10.42
N ASP A 276 -106.52 -32.58 -11.31
CA ASP A 276 -107.83 -33.26 -11.31
C ASP A 276 -107.74 -34.65 -11.99
#